data_AF-A0A951W3Z0-F1
#
_entry.id   AF-A0A951W3Z0-F1
#
_cell.length_a   1.000
_cell.length_b   1.000
_cell.length_c   1.000
_cell.angle_alpha   90.00
_cell.angle_beta   90.00
_cell.angle_gamma   90.00
#
_symmetry.space_group_name_H-M   'P 1'
#
loop_
_entity.id
_entity.type
_entity.pdbx_description
1 polymer ?
#
loop_
_entity_poly.entity_id
_entity_poly.type
_entity_poly.pdbx_seq_one_letter_code
_entity_poly.pdbx_strand_id
1 'polypeptide(L)'
;MPINLVFQEKPGVLATHWKVFSKRGSRLKKGEALPEMTAEWKSARMKSEHLAAYTAICGFPENGYLPPTYPFVMAVTMHFSLLGHPAFPLAPTGGVHARNRILQRRPINANEVFDLWCAVGPSRVVKQGLEFDMLTRADIGGAAMWECVSTYLVRGSRFGEPGPAPADAKFEELDGANIETGWNVPYGMGRRYAKITGDFNPIHLHKYTAKLFGFPTDIVHGMWSLGKCAAQLHVPDPAAPLRLDAAFKGPVFMGSNVTLKAQSSETGHRFDLFCGDNPRPVINGAYRNTTAEDRLLP
;
A
#
# COMPACT_ATOMS: atom_id res chain seq x y z
N MET A 1 4.64 -15.09 23.55
CA MET A 1 5.84 -14.24 23.43
C MET A 1 5.67 -13.36 22.22
N PRO A 2 5.92 -12.05 22.33
CA PRO A 2 5.92 -11.15 21.18
C PRO A 2 6.99 -11.60 20.18
N ILE A 3 6.68 -11.52 18.88
CA ILE A 3 7.63 -11.89 17.83
C ILE A 3 8.29 -10.62 17.33
N ASN A 4 9.63 -10.58 17.36
CA ASN A 4 10.40 -9.48 16.81
C ASN A 4 11.42 -10.00 15.80
N LEU A 5 11.31 -9.58 14.54
CA LEU A 5 12.26 -9.92 13.47
C LEU A 5 13.22 -8.74 13.25
N VAL A 6 14.52 -8.97 13.28
CA VAL A 6 15.52 -7.91 13.03
C VAL A 6 16.33 -8.23 11.79
N PHE A 7 16.43 -7.26 10.89
CA PHE A 7 17.12 -7.37 9.61
C PHE A 7 18.23 -6.32 9.52
N GLN A 8 19.39 -6.74 8.99
CA GLN A 8 20.50 -5.85 8.63
C GLN A 8 20.49 -5.52 7.12
N GLU A 9 19.75 -6.30 6.35
CA GLU A 9 19.61 -6.16 4.90
C GLU A 9 18.17 -6.48 4.48
N LYS A 10 17.81 -6.14 3.23
CA LYS A 10 16.47 -6.40 2.72
C LYS A 10 16.16 -7.91 2.79
N PRO A 11 15.05 -8.34 3.41
CA PRO A 11 14.69 -9.75 3.46
C PRO A 11 14.55 -10.35 2.05
N GLY A 12 15.06 -11.56 1.86
CA GLY A 12 15.04 -12.26 0.57
C GLY A 12 13.62 -12.52 0.05
N VAL A 13 13.37 -12.11 -1.20
CA VAL A 13 12.04 -12.23 -1.85
C VAL A 13 11.57 -13.68 -1.95
N LEU A 14 12.42 -14.60 -2.42
CA LEU A 14 12.04 -16.00 -2.62
C LEU A 14 11.61 -16.68 -1.31
N ALA A 15 12.40 -16.50 -0.26
CA ALA A 15 12.14 -17.08 1.06
C ALA A 15 10.84 -16.55 1.68
N THR A 16 10.59 -15.24 1.56
CA THR A 16 9.37 -14.61 2.09
C THR A 16 8.12 -15.05 1.32
N HIS A 17 8.22 -15.18 -0.01
CA HIS A 17 7.12 -15.66 -0.86
C HIS A 17 6.76 -17.10 -0.56
N TRP A 18 7.76 -17.99 -0.46
CA TRP A 18 7.51 -19.39 -0.10
C TRP A 18 6.71 -19.49 1.19
N LYS A 19 7.13 -18.78 2.24
CA LYS A 19 6.45 -18.77 3.54
C LYS A 19 5.01 -18.25 3.49
N VAL A 20 4.75 -17.22 2.67
CA VAL A 20 3.40 -16.65 2.51
C VAL A 20 2.49 -17.61 1.74
N PHE A 21 2.94 -18.08 0.58
CA PHE A 21 2.11 -18.86 -0.34
C PHE A 21 2.01 -20.34 0.02
N SER A 22 2.88 -20.86 0.90
CA SER A 22 2.76 -22.22 1.45
C SER A 22 1.71 -22.34 2.56
N LYS A 23 1.20 -21.23 3.10
CA LYS A 23 0.19 -21.24 4.17
C LYS A 23 -1.16 -21.74 3.63
N ARG A 24 -1.72 -22.75 4.30
CA ARG A 24 -3.03 -23.31 3.98
C ARG A 24 -4.07 -22.90 5.01
N GLY A 25 -5.06 -22.14 4.53
CA GLY A 25 -6.22 -21.74 5.34
C GLY A 25 -5.89 -20.74 6.45
N SER A 26 -6.91 -19.97 6.82
CA SER A 26 -6.83 -19.12 8.00
C SER A 26 -7.25 -19.92 9.24
N ARG A 27 -6.50 -19.81 10.34
CA ARG A 27 -6.75 -20.52 11.60
C ARG A 27 -7.21 -19.62 12.75
N LEU A 28 -7.23 -18.31 12.53
CA LEU A 28 -7.79 -17.35 13.49
C LEU A 28 -9.26 -17.69 13.77
N LYS A 29 -9.61 -17.84 15.05
CA LYS A 29 -10.98 -18.10 15.50
C LYS A 29 -11.75 -16.80 15.74
N LYS A 30 -13.08 -16.89 15.81
CA LYS A 30 -13.96 -15.77 16.14
C LYS A 30 -13.57 -15.17 17.49
N GLY A 31 -13.34 -13.86 17.52
CA GLY A 31 -12.98 -13.10 18.73
C GLY A 31 -11.50 -13.17 19.13
N GLU A 32 -10.65 -13.92 18.42
CA GLU A 32 -9.20 -13.90 18.67
C GLU A 32 -8.56 -12.63 18.10
N ALA A 33 -7.64 -12.04 18.87
CA ALA A 33 -6.76 -10.98 18.38
C ALA A 33 -5.62 -11.56 17.54
N LEU A 34 -5.09 -10.74 16.62
CA LEU A 34 -3.84 -11.09 15.95
C LEU A 34 -2.66 -11.06 16.93
N PRO A 35 -1.66 -11.92 16.74
CA PRO A 35 -0.47 -11.92 17.58
C PRO A 35 0.30 -10.61 17.44
N GLU A 36 0.90 -10.16 18.55
CA GLU A 36 1.84 -9.05 18.54
C GLU A 36 3.12 -9.46 17.81
N MET A 37 3.38 -8.79 16.69
CA MET A 37 4.51 -9.12 15.82
C MET A 37 5.09 -7.84 15.21
N THR A 38 6.41 -7.68 15.33
CA THR A 38 7.17 -6.55 14.78
C THR A 38 8.31 -7.03 13.91
N ALA A 39 8.73 -6.18 12.98
CA ALA A 39 9.95 -6.33 12.24
C ALA A 39 10.69 -5.00 12.13
N GLU A 40 12.02 -5.06 12.21
CA GLU A 40 12.90 -3.91 12.05
C GLU A 40 13.95 -4.19 10.97
N TRP A 41 14.23 -3.19 10.14
CA TRP A 41 15.37 -3.19 9.25
C TRP A 41 16.25 -1.99 9.60
N LYS A 42 17.39 -2.28 10.23
CA LYS A 42 18.36 -1.29 10.69
C LYS A 42 19.15 -0.70 9.54
N SER A 43 19.37 0.60 9.60
CA SER A 43 20.16 1.34 8.60
C SER A 43 19.71 1.03 7.16
N ALA A 44 18.38 0.99 6.96
CA ALA A 44 17.79 0.69 5.67
C ALA A 44 18.26 1.72 4.64
N ARG A 45 18.82 1.20 3.55
CA ARG A 45 19.26 1.97 2.39
C ARG A 45 18.83 1.22 1.14
N MET A 46 18.17 1.92 0.21
CA MET A 46 17.92 1.36 -1.11
C MET A 46 19.01 1.75 -2.08
N LYS A 47 19.25 0.85 -3.03
CA LYS A 47 20.13 1.13 -4.16
C LYS A 47 19.48 2.16 -5.07
N SER A 48 20.28 3.10 -5.58
CA SER A 48 19.82 4.19 -6.45
C SER A 48 19.09 3.69 -7.69
N GLU A 49 19.50 2.55 -8.25
CA GLU A 49 18.88 1.97 -9.45
C GLU A 49 17.44 1.50 -9.17
N HIS A 50 17.15 0.99 -7.97
CA HIS A 50 15.80 0.59 -7.58
C HIS A 50 14.88 1.80 -7.38
N LEU A 51 15.41 2.89 -6.83
CA LEU A 51 14.67 4.13 -6.69
C LEU A 51 14.37 4.75 -8.06
N ALA A 52 15.38 4.87 -8.92
CA ALA A 52 15.23 5.38 -10.28
C ALA A 52 14.20 4.55 -11.07
N ALA A 53 14.29 3.22 -11.01
CA ALA A 53 13.33 2.34 -11.66
C ALA A 53 11.89 2.55 -11.13
N TYR A 54 11.71 2.72 -9.83
CA TYR A 54 10.40 3.01 -9.24
C TYR A 54 9.85 4.38 -9.70
N THR A 55 10.68 5.41 -9.60
CA THR A 55 10.37 6.78 -10.02
C THR A 55 9.91 6.80 -11.47
N ALA A 56 10.64 6.12 -12.36
CA ALA A 56 10.31 6.03 -13.78
C ALA A 56 8.97 5.34 -14.05
N ILE A 57 8.66 4.21 -13.42
CA ILE A 57 7.41 3.48 -13.72
C ILE A 57 6.16 4.12 -13.11
N CYS A 58 6.31 4.90 -12.04
CA CYS A 58 5.23 5.68 -11.44
C CYS A 58 5.11 7.08 -12.08
N GLY A 59 6.21 7.60 -12.64
CA GLY A 59 6.29 8.93 -13.24
C GLY A 59 6.56 10.05 -12.23
N PHE A 60 7.22 9.75 -11.11
CA PHE A 60 7.67 10.77 -10.17
C PHE A 60 8.85 11.58 -10.76
N PRO A 61 9.06 12.83 -10.34
CA PRO A 61 10.24 13.60 -10.74
C PRO A 61 11.51 13.09 -10.03
N GLU A 62 12.65 13.17 -10.72
CA GLU A 62 13.97 12.91 -10.14
C GLU A 62 14.50 14.18 -9.45
N ASN A 63 14.04 14.42 -8.22
CA ASN A 63 14.36 15.64 -7.45
C ASN A 63 15.29 15.39 -6.24
N GLY A 64 15.87 14.19 -6.14
CA GLY A 64 16.77 13.81 -5.04
C GLY A 64 16.07 13.40 -3.73
N TYR A 65 14.74 13.35 -3.70
CA TYR A 65 13.95 12.89 -2.55
C TYR A 65 13.21 11.58 -2.86
N LEU A 66 12.90 10.81 -1.83
CA LEU A 66 12.06 9.62 -1.96
C LEU A 66 10.62 10.01 -2.29
N PRO A 67 9.96 9.35 -3.26
CA PRO A 67 8.52 9.48 -3.44
C PRO A 67 7.77 9.08 -2.16
N PRO A 68 6.65 9.73 -1.83
CA PRO A 68 5.93 9.45 -0.58
C PRO A 68 5.46 8.00 -0.43
N THR A 69 5.26 7.28 -1.53
CA THR A 69 4.86 5.87 -1.54
C THR A 69 6.04 4.90 -1.50
N TYR A 70 7.28 5.38 -1.60
CA TYR A 70 8.46 4.52 -1.70
C TYR A 70 8.89 3.84 -0.39
N PRO A 71 8.81 4.46 0.81
CA PRO A 71 9.13 3.75 2.04
C PRO A 71 8.25 2.49 2.26
N PHE A 72 6.99 2.51 1.81
CA PHE A 72 6.15 1.30 1.76
C PHE A 72 6.81 0.21 0.90
N VAL A 73 7.29 0.56 -0.29
CA VAL A 73 7.94 -0.38 -1.22
C VAL A 73 9.18 -1.04 -0.60
N MET A 74 9.92 -0.29 0.21
CA MET A 74 11.06 -0.82 0.96
C MET A 74 10.64 -1.85 2.01
N ALA A 75 9.50 -1.62 2.67
CA ALA A 75 8.99 -2.46 3.76
C ALA A 75 8.22 -3.71 3.31
N VAL A 76 7.83 -3.84 2.02
CA VAL A 76 7.01 -4.97 1.52
C VAL A 76 7.56 -6.34 1.92
N THR A 77 8.87 -6.56 1.83
CA THR A 77 9.49 -7.84 2.21
C THR A 77 9.49 -8.08 3.72
N MET A 78 9.48 -7.01 4.54
CA MET A 78 9.26 -7.13 5.98
C MET A 78 7.81 -7.52 6.27
N HIS A 79 6.84 -6.92 5.57
CA HIS A 79 5.43 -7.32 5.68
C HIS A 79 5.25 -8.80 5.35
N PHE A 80 5.81 -9.28 4.24
CA PHE A 80 5.74 -10.71 3.90
C PHE A 80 6.45 -11.61 4.90
N SER A 81 7.52 -11.14 5.54
CA SER A 81 8.18 -11.90 6.62
C SER A 81 7.26 -12.10 7.81
N LEU A 82 6.50 -11.06 8.20
CA LEU A 82 5.50 -11.14 9.28
C LEU A 82 4.31 -12.00 8.88
N LEU A 83 3.71 -11.72 7.71
CA LEU A 83 2.54 -12.46 7.21
C LEU A 83 2.85 -13.94 6.91
N GLY A 84 4.08 -14.24 6.53
CA GLY A 84 4.57 -15.60 6.29
C GLY A 84 5.00 -16.34 7.56
N HIS A 85 5.16 -15.66 8.69
CA HIS A 85 5.62 -16.28 9.93
C HIS A 85 4.64 -17.35 10.43
N PRO A 86 5.10 -18.51 10.97
CA PRO A 86 4.22 -19.57 11.44
C PRO A 86 3.19 -19.15 12.49
N ALA A 87 3.46 -18.11 13.28
CA ALA A 87 2.51 -17.57 14.26
C ALA A 87 1.36 -16.78 13.63
N PHE A 88 1.57 -16.11 12.49
CA PHE A 88 0.53 -15.31 11.85
C PHE A 88 -0.63 -16.21 11.38
N PRO A 89 -1.87 -16.00 11.87
CA PRO A 89 -2.92 -17.00 11.79
C PRO A 89 -3.82 -16.89 10.55
N LEU A 90 -3.59 -15.91 9.68
CA LEU A 90 -4.36 -15.75 8.45
C LEU A 90 -3.56 -16.28 7.26
N ALA A 91 -4.25 -16.89 6.29
CA ALA A 91 -3.69 -17.15 4.98
C ALA A 91 -3.78 -15.85 4.16
N PRO A 92 -2.65 -15.24 3.74
CA PRO A 92 -2.68 -14.00 2.97
C PRO A 92 -3.23 -14.19 1.55
N THR A 93 -3.20 -15.43 1.03
CA THR A 93 -3.73 -15.78 -0.29
C THR A 93 -5.21 -15.43 -0.41
N GLY A 94 -5.56 -14.59 -1.39
CA GLY A 94 -6.93 -14.06 -1.58
C GLY A 94 -7.27 -12.84 -0.72
N GLY A 95 -6.36 -12.42 0.18
CA GLY A 95 -6.40 -11.13 0.83
C GLY A 95 -6.20 -10.00 -0.16
N VAL A 96 -6.84 -8.85 0.09
CA VAL A 96 -6.70 -7.65 -0.75
C VAL A 96 -6.25 -6.47 0.08
N HIS A 97 -5.39 -5.63 -0.48
CA HIS A 97 -5.04 -4.34 0.11
C HIS A 97 -6.26 -3.43 -0.05
N ALA A 98 -6.91 -3.08 1.06
CA ALA A 98 -8.17 -2.34 1.06
C ALA A 98 -7.96 -0.84 1.19
N ARG A 99 -6.99 -0.42 2.01
CA ARG A 99 -6.67 1.00 2.24
C ARG A 99 -5.19 1.19 2.48
N ASN A 100 -4.68 2.35 2.07
CA ASN A 100 -3.34 2.80 2.40
C ASN A 100 -3.42 4.25 2.87
N ARG A 101 -2.82 4.54 4.02
CA ARG A 101 -2.71 5.89 4.55
C ARG A 101 -1.25 6.16 4.84
N ILE A 102 -0.77 7.31 4.42
CA ILE A 102 0.63 7.73 4.54
C ILE A 102 0.66 9.12 5.15
N LEU A 103 1.51 9.30 6.14
CA LEU A 103 1.86 10.59 6.72
C LEU A 103 3.37 10.77 6.61
N GLN A 104 3.81 11.76 5.84
CA GLN A 104 5.21 12.14 5.68
C GLN A 104 5.43 13.47 6.40
N ARG A 105 6.27 13.47 7.44
CA ARG A 105 6.51 14.66 8.27
C ARG A 105 7.48 15.65 7.63
N ARG A 106 8.35 15.17 6.74
CA ARG A 106 9.22 15.98 5.89
C ARG A 106 9.69 15.16 4.69
N PRO A 107 10.18 15.79 3.62
CA PRO A 107 10.91 15.09 2.56
C PRO A 107 12.07 14.27 3.13
N ILE A 108 12.27 13.07 2.57
CA ILE A 108 13.40 12.18 2.89
C ILE A 108 14.33 12.20 1.69
N ASN A 109 15.59 12.62 1.87
CA ASN A 109 16.58 12.60 0.81
C ASN A 109 16.87 11.16 0.39
N ALA A 110 17.09 10.93 -0.92
CA ALA A 110 17.36 9.61 -1.47
C ALA A 110 18.61 8.92 -0.88
N ASN A 111 19.55 9.70 -0.34
CA ASN A 111 20.79 9.19 0.28
C ASN A 111 20.71 9.06 1.80
N GLU A 112 19.61 9.50 2.43
CA GLU A 112 19.40 9.34 3.88
C GLU A 112 19.34 7.85 4.25
N VAL A 113 19.87 7.54 5.42
CA VAL A 113 19.79 6.22 6.05
C VAL A 113 18.82 6.33 7.20
N PHE A 114 17.88 5.40 7.28
CA PHE A 114 16.85 5.37 8.32
C PHE A 114 16.57 3.96 8.77
N ASP A 115 16.01 3.81 9.96
CA ASP A 115 15.48 2.53 10.40
C ASP A 115 14.05 2.38 9.86
N LEU A 116 13.75 1.21 9.30
CA LEU A 116 12.37 0.83 9.01
C LEU A 116 11.85 -0.06 10.13
N TRP A 117 10.64 0.23 10.58
CA TRP A 117 9.90 -0.61 11.52
C TRP A 117 8.54 -0.93 10.93
N CYS A 118 8.05 -2.15 11.13
CA CYS A 118 6.66 -2.48 10.86
C CYS A 118 6.09 -3.45 11.88
N ALA A 119 4.77 -3.44 12.02
CA ALA A 119 4.05 -4.30 12.95
C ALA A 119 2.71 -4.77 12.40
N VAL A 120 2.29 -5.94 12.86
CA VAL A 120 0.89 -6.37 12.74
C VAL A 120 0.09 -5.54 13.74
N GLY A 121 -0.78 -4.68 13.22
CA GLY A 121 -1.65 -3.80 13.98
C GLY A 121 -3.00 -4.43 14.31
N PRO A 122 -3.96 -3.59 14.75
CA PRO A 122 -5.30 -4.04 15.12
C PRO A 122 -6.05 -4.73 13.97
N SER A 123 -6.93 -5.66 14.34
CA SER A 123 -7.88 -6.30 13.44
C SER A 123 -9.32 -5.97 13.80
N ARG A 124 -10.21 -5.95 12.80
CA ARG A 124 -11.63 -5.63 12.96
C ARG A 124 -12.47 -6.42 11.97
N VAL A 125 -13.64 -6.89 12.44
CA VAL A 125 -14.60 -7.58 11.58
C VAL A 125 -15.44 -6.55 10.85
N VAL A 126 -15.50 -6.67 9.53
CA VAL A 126 -16.29 -5.84 8.62
C VAL A 126 -17.23 -6.74 7.83
N LYS A 127 -18.22 -6.15 7.14
CA LYS A 127 -19.23 -6.90 6.37
C LYS A 127 -18.61 -7.92 5.40
N GLN A 128 -17.49 -7.58 4.78
CA GLN A 128 -16.81 -8.42 3.79
C GLN A 128 -15.90 -9.50 4.41
N GLY A 129 -15.53 -9.38 5.68
CA GLY A 129 -14.66 -10.31 6.39
C GLY A 129 -13.84 -9.67 7.50
N LEU A 130 -12.55 -9.98 7.57
CA LEU A 130 -11.64 -9.44 8.58
C LEU A 130 -10.65 -8.48 7.95
N GLU A 131 -10.61 -7.27 8.48
CA GLU A 131 -9.53 -6.34 8.19
C GLU A 131 -8.46 -6.41 9.27
N PHE A 132 -7.21 -6.19 8.87
CA PHE A 132 -6.12 -5.94 9.78
C PHE A 132 -5.15 -4.91 9.22
N ASP A 133 -4.50 -4.17 10.11
CA ASP A 133 -3.51 -3.17 9.76
C ASP A 133 -2.09 -3.75 9.76
N MET A 134 -1.30 -3.31 8.79
CA MET A 134 0.15 -3.33 8.87
C MET A 134 0.62 -1.89 9.10
N LEU A 135 1.22 -1.66 10.25
CA LEU A 135 1.79 -0.37 10.63
C LEU A 135 3.23 -0.34 10.13
N THR A 136 3.67 0.76 9.53
CA THR A 136 5.04 0.93 9.01
C THR A 136 5.55 2.32 9.31
N ARG A 137 6.81 2.44 9.70
CA ARG A 137 7.45 3.71 10.02
C ARG A 137 8.87 3.75 9.52
N ALA A 138 9.33 4.93 9.10
CA ALA A 138 10.73 5.23 8.86
C ALA A 138 11.21 6.24 9.90
N ASP A 139 12.23 5.85 10.67
CA ASP A 139 12.75 6.60 11.80
C ASP A 139 14.18 7.09 11.53
N ILE A 140 14.46 8.35 11.85
CA ILE A 140 15.81 8.94 11.82
C ILE A 140 16.08 9.58 13.17
N GLY A 141 17.18 9.20 13.82
CA GLY A 141 17.53 9.72 15.14
C GLY A 141 16.44 9.48 16.21
N GLY A 142 15.66 8.40 16.07
CA GLY A 142 14.55 8.06 16.97
C GLY A 142 13.24 8.82 16.71
N ALA A 143 13.17 9.67 15.68
CA ALA A 143 11.96 10.39 15.30
C ALA A 143 11.37 9.85 13.99
N ALA A 144 10.04 9.67 13.98
CA ALA A 144 9.27 9.22 12.83
C ALA A 144 9.21 10.28 11.73
N MET A 145 9.81 10.03 10.57
CA MET A 145 9.77 10.97 9.43
C MET A 145 8.68 10.60 8.43
N TRP A 146 8.28 9.33 8.43
CA TRP A 146 7.24 8.80 7.56
C TRP A 146 6.54 7.65 8.25
N GLU A 147 5.22 7.60 8.09
CA GLU A 147 4.33 6.62 8.71
C GLU A 147 3.36 6.11 7.66
N CYS A 148 2.98 4.84 7.77
CA CYS A 148 1.98 4.25 6.91
C CYS A 148 1.14 3.19 7.64
N VAL A 149 -0.16 3.22 7.37
CA VAL A 149 -1.10 2.18 7.74
C VAL A 149 -1.62 1.54 6.45
N SER A 150 -1.26 0.28 6.24
CA SER A 150 -1.76 -0.54 5.14
C SER A 150 -2.81 -1.51 5.68
N THR A 151 -4.07 -1.32 5.32
CA THR A 151 -5.17 -2.19 5.77
C THR A 151 -5.43 -3.27 4.75
N TYR A 152 -5.37 -4.53 5.18
CA TYR A 152 -5.65 -5.69 4.35
C TYR A 152 -6.98 -6.33 4.76
N LEU A 153 -7.75 -6.80 3.79
CA LEU A 153 -9.00 -7.51 3.97
C LEU A 153 -8.85 -8.98 3.59
N VAL A 154 -9.11 -9.87 4.53
CA VAL A 154 -9.30 -11.30 4.30
C VAL A 154 -10.80 -11.59 4.28
N ARG A 155 -11.32 -12.03 3.13
CA ARG A 155 -12.75 -12.28 2.96
C ARG A 155 -13.23 -13.51 3.73
N GLY A 156 -14.48 -13.46 4.20
CA GLY A 156 -15.17 -14.61 4.80
C GLY A 156 -16.01 -14.23 6.02
N SER A 157 -17.10 -14.94 6.26
CA SER A 157 -18.06 -14.64 7.35
C SER A 157 -17.70 -15.25 8.71
N ARG A 158 -16.67 -16.10 8.76
CA ARG A 158 -16.31 -16.89 9.96
C ARG A 158 -15.65 -16.11 11.11
N PHE A 159 -15.33 -14.83 10.90
CA PHE A 159 -14.53 -14.03 11.84
C PHE A 159 -15.34 -13.38 12.97
N GLY A 160 -16.66 -13.31 12.82
CA GLY A 160 -17.56 -12.77 13.83
C GLY A 160 -18.63 -11.86 13.23
N GLU A 161 -19.35 -11.16 14.11
CA GLU A 161 -20.31 -10.15 13.68
C GLU A 161 -19.57 -8.89 13.21
N PRO A 162 -19.97 -8.28 12.08
CA PRO A 162 -19.33 -7.07 11.59
C PRO A 162 -19.60 -5.88 12.52
N GLY A 163 -18.56 -5.12 12.81
CA GLY A 163 -18.66 -3.81 13.44
C GLY A 163 -19.10 -2.73 12.44
N PRO A 164 -19.16 -1.46 12.89
CA PRO A 164 -19.42 -0.33 12.01
C PRO A 164 -18.36 -0.22 10.90
N ALA A 165 -18.76 0.32 9.76
CA ALA A 165 -17.83 0.57 8.66
C ALA A 165 -16.72 1.55 9.12
N PRO A 166 -15.44 1.25 8.84
CA PRO A 166 -14.34 2.12 9.21
C PRO A 166 -14.49 3.53 8.61
N ALA A 167 -14.28 4.57 9.43
CA ALA A 167 -14.42 5.96 8.98
C ALA A 167 -13.41 6.33 7.89
N ASP A 168 -12.20 5.76 7.97
CA ASP A 168 -11.11 5.92 7.00
C ASP A 168 -11.39 5.24 5.64
N ALA A 169 -12.51 4.53 5.50
CA ALA A 169 -12.96 3.99 4.23
C ALA A 169 -13.86 4.93 3.42
N LYS A 170 -14.29 6.04 4.02
CA LYS A 170 -15.17 7.04 3.40
C LYS A 170 -14.35 8.24 2.97
N PHE A 171 -14.69 8.74 1.79
CA PHE A 171 -14.16 9.97 1.26
C PHE A 171 -15.34 10.82 0.79
N GLU A 172 -15.20 12.14 0.84
CA GLU A 172 -16.18 13.04 0.25
C GLU A 172 -16.34 12.74 -1.25
N GLU A 173 -17.56 12.89 -1.74
CA GLU A 173 -17.84 12.79 -3.17
C GLU A 173 -17.16 13.95 -3.88
N LEU A 174 -16.68 13.71 -5.11
CA LEU A 174 -16.11 14.78 -5.92
C LEU A 174 -17.23 15.70 -6.40
N ASP A 175 -17.26 16.93 -5.88
CA ASP A 175 -18.15 18.00 -6.35
C ASP A 175 -17.52 18.72 -7.56
N GLY A 176 -17.46 17.98 -8.67
CA GLY A 176 -16.76 18.40 -9.89
C GLY A 176 -15.24 18.15 -9.86
N ALA A 177 -14.66 17.97 -11.04
CA ALA A 177 -13.22 17.78 -11.22
C ALA A 177 -12.63 18.98 -11.97
N ASN A 178 -11.60 19.61 -11.40
CA ASN A 178 -10.80 20.64 -12.08
C ASN A 178 -9.49 20.09 -12.66
N ILE A 179 -9.17 18.83 -12.36
CA ILE A 179 -8.13 18.05 -13.03
C ILE A 179 -8.76 16.78 -13.57
N GLU A 180 -8.56 16.51 -14.86
CA GLU A 180 -8.88 15.24 -15.50
C GLU A 180 -7.73 14.83 -16.42
N THR A 181 -7.15 13.66 -16.15
CA THR A 181 -6.05 13.09 -16.95
C THR A 181 -6.21 11.58 -17.02
N GLY A 182 -5.48 10.93 -17.93
CA GLY A 182 -5.57 9.48 -18.07
C GLY A 182 -4.31 8.87 -18.65
N TRP A 183 -4.16 7.56 -18.47
CA TRP A 183 -3.06 6.80 -19.04
C TRP A 183 -3.51 5.38 -19.38
N ASN A 184 -2.81 4.76 -20.32
CA ASN A 184 -2.92 3.33 -20.52
C ASN A 184 -2.09 2.59 -19.48
N VAL A 185 -2.62 1.49 -18.94
CA VAL A 185 -1.89 0.56 -18.07
C VAL A 185 -1.21 -0.48 -18.95
N PRO A 186 0.11 -0.40 -19.20
CA PRO A 186 0.70 -1.23 -20.23
C PRO A 186 0.82 -2.68 -19.77
N TYR A 187 0.68 -3.63 -20.70
CA TYR A 187 0.88 -5.04 -20.39
C TYR A 187 2.24 -5.31 -19.73
N GLY A 188 2.25 -6.26 -18.79
CA GLY A 188 3.45 -6.62 -18.04
C GLY A 188 3.91 -5.57 -17.03
N MET A 189 3.16 -4.49 -16.80
CA MET A 189 3.48 -3.52 -15.73
C MET A 189 3.58 -4.19 -14.36
N GLY A 190 2.70 -5.15 -14.06
CA GLY A 190 2.74 -5.90 -12.79
C GLY A 190 4.05 -6.64 -12.60
N ARG A 191 4.61 -7.27 -13.65
CA ARG A 191 5.93 -7.91 -13.58
C ARG A 191 7.06 -6.91 -13.39
N ARG A 192 6.99 -5.73 -14.03
CA ARG A 192 7.99 -4.67 -13.86
C ARG A 192 7.97 -4.12 -12.43
N TYR A 193 6.79 -3.85 -11.90
CA TYR A 193 6.61 -3.41 -10.52
C TYR A 193 7.09 -4.47 -9.52
N ALA A 194 6.71 -5.73 -9.71
CA ALA A 194 7.13 -6.85 -8.86
C ALA A 194 8.66 -6.99 -8.76
N LYS A 195 9.40 -6.78 -9.85
CA LYS A 195 10.88 -6.83 -9.85
C LYS A 195 11.51 -5.75 -8.94
N ILE A 196 10.86 -4.60 -8.81
CA ILE A 196 11.36 -3.48 -7.99
C ILE A 196 10.97 -3.70 -6.52
N THR A 197 9.70 -4.04 -6.28
CA THR A 197 9.13 -4.09 -4.93
C THR A 197 9.42 -5.41 -4.23
N GLY A 198 9.51 -6.49 -5.00
CA GLY A 198 9.49 -7.85 -4.51
C GLY A 198 8.08 -8.42 -4.38
N ASP A 199 7.01 -7.72 -4.74
CA ASP A 199 5.64 -8.26 -4.70
C ASP A 199 5.30 -9.07 -5.95
N PHE A 200 5.59 -10.38 -5.89
CA PHE A 200 5.30 -11.35 -6.94
C PHE A 200 3.97 -12.08 -6.73
N ASN A 201 2.95 -11.42 -6.17
CA ASN A 201 1.62 -12.00 -6.07
C ASN A 201 1.09 -12.42 -7.47
N PRO A 202 0.70 -13.70 -7.68
CA PRO A 202 0.37 -14.24 -9.00
C PRO A 202 -0.72 -13.48 -9.77
N ILE A 203 -1.62 -12.78 -9.08
CA ILE A 203 -2.69 -11.98 -9.71
C ILE A 203 -2.16 -10.81 -10.57
N HIS A 204 -0.89 -10.41 -10.37
CA HIS A 204 -0.24 -9.31 -11.07
C HIS A 204 0.69 -9.77 -12.21
N LEU A 205 1.01 -11.06 -12.27
CA LEU A 205 2.10 -11.55 -13.12
C LEU A 205 1.62 -12.02 -14.50
N HIS A 206 0.47 -12.68 -14.56
CA HIS A 206 -0.04 -13.27 -15.78
C HIS A 206 -1.56 -13.42 -15.76
N LYS A 207 -2.21 -13.28 -16.93
CA LYS A 207 -3.67 -13.45 -17.07
C LYS A 207 -4.17 -14.80 -16.56
N TYR A 208 -3.42 -15.88 -16.81
CA TYR A 208 -3.84 -17.24 -16.42
C TYR A 208 -3.80 -17.44 -14.91
N THR A 209 -2.78 -16.93 -14.23
CA THR A 209 -2.73 -16.99 -12.76
C THR A 209 -3.81 -16.11 -12.15
N ALA A 210 -4.05 -14.90 -12.68
CA ALA A 210 -5.13 -14.03 -12.22
C ALA A 210 -6.54 -14.65 -12.37
N LYS A 211 -6.77 -15.40 -13.46
CA LYS A 211 -8.03 -16.15 -13.67
C LYS A 211 -8.32 -17.18 -12.59
N LEU A 212 -7.28 -17.83 -12.03
CA LEU A 212 -7.46 -18.74 -10.88
C LEU A 212 -7.99 -18.04 -9.62
N PHE A 213 -7.83 -16.71 -9.54
CA PHE A 213 -8.33 -15.87 -8.45
C PHE A 213 -9.59 -15.07 -8.84
N GLY A 214 -10.25 -15.44 -9.95
CA GLY A 214 -11.53 -14.86 -10.36
C GLY A 214 -11.44 -13.55 -11.16
N PHE A 215 -10.26 -13.14 -11.60
CA PHE A 215 -10.12 -11.96 -12.46
C PHE A 215 -10.18 -12.34 -13.96
N PRO A 216 -10.78 -11.50 -14.82
CA PRO A 216 -10.80 -11.75 -16.26
C PRO A 216 -9.40 -11.71 -16.90
N THR A 217 -8.50 -10.89 -16.34
CA THR A 217 -7.09 -10.78 -16.72
C THR A 217 -6.26 -10.35 -15.51
N ASP A 218 -4.94 -10.31 -15.65
CA ASP A 218 -4.04 -9.75 -14.66
C ASP A 218 -4.33 -8.28 -14.35
N ILE A 219 -4.12 -7.92 -13.09
CA ILE A 219 -4.37 -6.59 -12.55
C ILE A 219 -3.05 -5.96 -12.14
N VAL A 220 -2.94 -4.63 -12.17
CA VAL A 220 -1.74 -3.96 -11.66
C VAL A 220 -1.81 -3.81 -10.13
N HIS A 221 -0.66 -3.72 -9.47
CA HIS A 221 -0.59 -3.50 -8.03
C HIS A 221 -1.28 -2.18 -7.66
N GLY A 222 -2.16 -2.21 -6.65
CA GLY A 222 -2.84 -0.99 -6.19
C GLY A 222 -1.87 0.12 -5.78
N MET A 223 -0.73 -0.24 -5.19
CA MET A 223 0.32 0.72 -4.82
C MET A 223 1.07 1.32 -6.00
N TRP A 224 1.13 0.63 -7.16
CA TRP A 224 1.60 1.26 -8.39
C TRP A 224 0.60 2.33 -8.85
N SER A 225 -0.69 1.99 -8.88
CA SER A 225 -1.74 2.93 -9.27
C SER A 225 -1.77 4.15 -8.34
N LEU A 226 -1.64 3.95 -7.03
CA LEU A 226 -1.56 5.03 -6.04
C LEU A 226 -0.32 5.91 -6.26
N GLY A 227 0.85 5.30 -6.48
CA GLY A 227 2.07 6.04 -6.83
C GLY A 227 1.91 6.85 -8.11
N LYS A 228 1.28 6.28 -9.15
CA LYS A 228 0.99 6.98 -10.41
C LYS A 228 0.03 8.15 -10.20
N CYS A 229 -1.03 7.99 -9.39
CA CYS A 229 -1.93 9.09 -9.04
C CYS A 229 -1.19 10.22 -8.32
N ALA A 230 -0.40 9.90 -7.28
CA ALA A 230 0.37 10.89 -6.54
C ALA A 230 1.37 11.63 -7.43
N ALA A 231 2.02 10.93 -8.36
CA ALA A 231 2.93 11.52 -9.33
C ALA A 231 2.25 12.41 -10.38
N GLN A 232 0.95 12.21 -10.67
CA GLN A 232 0.22 13.10 -11.58
C GLN A 232 -0.30 14.34 -10.88
N LEU A 233 -0.81 14.19 -9.66
CA LEU A 233 -1.42 15.29 -8.91
C LEU A 233 -0.37 16.25 -8.35
N HIS A 234 0.77 15.71 -7.91
CA HIS A 234 1.69 16.43 -7.04
C HIS A 234 0.95 16.94 -5.78
N VAL A 235 1.63 17.71 -4.97
CA VAL A 235 1.06 18.39 -3.80
C VAL A 235 1.41 19.87 -3.93
N PRO A 236 0.59 20.80 -3.39
CA PRO A 236 0.89 22.23 -3.44
C PRO A 236 2.28 22.59 -2.88
N ASP A 237 2.62 22.12 -1.67
CA ASP A 237 3.96 22.31 -1.09
C ASP A 237 4.66 20.96 -0.85
N PRO A 238 5.60 20.55 -1.71
CA PRO A 238 6.32 19.29 -1.57
C PRO A 238 7.38 19.31 -0.45
N ALA A 239 7.73 20.49 0.08
CA ALA A 239 8.68 20.62 1.20
C ALA A 239 7.98 20.53 2.57
N ALA A 240 6.70 20.88 2.62
CA ALA A 240 5.87 20.73 3.81
C ALA A 240 5.50 19.26 4.09
N PRO A 241 5.06 18.94 5.33
CA PRO A 241 4.51 17.63 5.64
C PRO A 241 3.29 17.30 4.77
N LEU A 242 3.14 16.02 4.46
CA LEU A 242 2.17 15.50 3.48
C LEU A 242 1.36 14.34 4.03
N ARG A 243 0.11 14.22 3.58
CA ARG A 243 -0.75 13.07 3.84
C ARG A 243 -1.34 12.54 2.54
N LEU A 244 -1.23 11.23 2.34
CA LEU A 244 -1.80 10.51 1.21
C LEU A 244 -2.65 9.35 1.73
N ASP A 245 -3.96 9.48 1.58
CA ASP A 245 -4.93 8.46 1.99
C ASP A 245 -5.62 7.90 0.74
N ALA A 246 -5.80 6.59 0.68
CA ALA A 246 -6.47 5.92 -0.42
C ALA A 246 -7.26 4.69 0.05
N ALA A 247 -8.42 4.47 -0.58
CA ALA A 247 -9.18 3.24 -0.52
C ALA A 247 -9.24 2.58 -1.90
N PHE A 248 -8.80 1.32 -1.97
CA PHE A 248 -8.86 0.50 -3.17
C PHE A 248 -10.24 -0.18 -3.23
N LYS A 249 -11.11 0.33 -4.11
CA LYS A 249 -12.49 -0.13 -4.28
C LYS A 249 -12.62 -1.21 -5.37
N GLY A 250 -11.67 -1.27 -6.29
CA GLY A 250 -11.67 -2.23 -7.38
C GLY A 250 -10.29 -2.45 -8.00
N PRO A 251 -10.17 -3.45 -8.88
CA PRO A 251 -8.94 -3.69 -9.62
C PRO A 251 -8.73 -2.67 -10.75
N VAL A 252 -7.46 -2.48 -11.11
CA VAL A 252 -7.06 -1.81 -12.36
C VAL A 252 -6.46 -2.89 -13.27
N PHE A 253 -7.04 -3.10 -14.45
CA PHE A 253 -6.67 -4.20 -15.33
C PHE A 253 -5.48 -3.87 -16.23
N MET A 254 -4.69 -4.88 -16.60
CA MET A 254 -3.66 -4.69 -17.64
C MET A 254 -4.31 -4.38 -18.99
N GLY A 255 -3.73 -3.44 -19.73
CA GLY A 255 -4.20 -3.00 -21.04
C GLY A 255 -5.35 -1.97 -20.99
N SER A 256 -5.97 -1.74 -19.83
CA SER A 256 -7.05 -0.76 -19.72
C SER A 256 -6.53 0.68 -19.72
N ASN A 257 -7.33 1.59 -20.25
CA ASN A 257 -7.17 3.02 -19.99
C ASN A 257 -7.76 3.34 -18.61
N VAL A 258 -7.09 4.21 -17.87
CA VAL A 258 -7.59 4.75 -16.60
C VAL A 258 -7.74 6.26 -16.72
N THR A 259 -8.71 6.79 -15.99
CA THR A 259 -8.98 8.23 -15.90
C THR A 259 -8.88 8.64 -14.43
N LEU A 260 -7.98 9.57 -14.14
CA LEU A 260 -7.84 10.23 -12.87
C LEU A 260 -8.60 11.54 -12.92
N LYS A 261 -9.57 11.69 -12.01
CA LYS A 261 -10.29 12.95 -11.79
C LYS A 261 -9.93 13.47 -10.40
N ALA A 262 -9.68 14.76 -10.29
CA ALA A 262 -9.42 15.38 -9.00
C ALA A 262 -10.05 16.76 -8.87
N GLN A 263 -10.43 17.06 -7.65
CA GLN A 263 -10.79 18.39 -7.19
C GLN A 263 -9.60 18.90 -6.37
N SER A 264 -8.96 19.94 -6.89
CA SER A 264 -7.78 20.56 -6.29
C SER A 264 -8.17 21.82 -5.53
N SER A 265 -7.60 21.98 -4.35
CA SER A 265 -7.65 23.17 -3.51
C SER A 265 -6.22 23.66 -3.23
N GLU A 266 -6.09 24.77 -2.50
CA GLU A 266 -4.80 25.29 -2.04
C GLU A 266 -4.04 24.31 -1.13
N THR A 267 -4.76 23.40 -0.46
CA THR A 267 -4.19 22.50 0.54
C THR A 267 -4.00 21.07 0.03
N GLY A 268 -4.51 20.74 -1.15
CA GLY A 268 -4.31 19.44 -1.78
C GLY A 268 -5.40 19.02 -2.74
N HIS A 269 -5.56 17.72 -2.89
CA HIS A 269 -6.42 17.10 -3.89
C HIS A 269 -7.29 16.04 -3.25
N ARG A 270 -8.60 16.08 -3.54
CA ARG A 270 -9.46 14.90 -3.49
C ARG A 270 -9.46 14.28 -4.88
N PHE A 271 -9.25 12.97 -5.00
CA PHE A 271 -9.10 12.32 -6.32
C PHE A 271 -9.73 10.94 -6.42
N ASP A 272 -10.24 10.62 -7.61
CA ASP A 272 -10.81 9.33 -7.96
C ASP A 272 -10.14 8.77 -9.22
N LEU A 273 -9.79 7.48 -9.20
CA LEU A 273 -9.29 6.76 -10.36
C LEU A 273 -10.37 5.84 -10.89
N PHE A 274 -10.65 5.93 -12.19
CA PHE A 274 -11.58 5.08 -12.93
C PHE A 274 -10.80 4.15 -13.87
N CYS A 275 -11.36 2.99 -14.19
CA CYS A 275 -10.71 1.97 -15.00
C CYS A 275 -11.65 1.45 -16.09
N GLY A 276 -11.28 1.66 -17.36
CA GLY A 276 -12.12 1.36 -18.51
C GLY A 276 -13.48 2.06 -18.39
N ASP A 277 -14.54 1.33 -18.72
CA ASP A 277 -15.91 1.85 -18.71
C ASP A 277 -16.61 1.71 -17.35
N ASN A 278 -15.88 1.35 -16.27
CA ASN A 278 -16.48 1.25 -14.95
C ASN A 278 -16.90 2.64 -14.46
N PRO A 279 -18.21 2.89 -14.23
CA PRO A 279 -18.68 4.21 -13.80
C PRO A 279 -18.35 4.51 -12.33
N ARG A 280 -17.87 3.51 -11.58
CA ARG A 280 -17.47 3.66 -10.18
C ARG A 280 -15.94 3.74 -10.07
N PRO A 281 -15.42 4.61 -9.20
CA PRO A 281 -13.98 4.71 -8.99
C PRO A 281 -13.43 3.41 -8.41
N VAL A 282 -12.29 2.98 -8.92
CA VAL A 282 -11.53 1.83 -8.42
C VAL A 282 -10.55 2.24 -7.32
N ILE A 283 -10.19 3.53 -7.25
CA ILE A 283 -9.49 4.15 -6.12
C ILE A 283 -10.18 5.46 -5.78
N ASN A 284 -10.48 5.65 -4.49
CA ASN A 284 -10.74 6.98 -3.93
C ASN A 284 -9.53 7.38 -3.10
N GLY A 285 -9.07 8.62 -3.18
CA GLY A 285 -8.03 9.10 -2.29
C GLY A 285 -8.02 10.61 -2.07
N ALA A 286 -7.18 11.03 -1.15
CA ALA A 286 -6.85 12.42 -0.89
C ALA A 286 -5.34 12.57 -0.76
N TYR A 287 -4.76 13.58 -1.41
CA TYR A 287 -3.34 13.89 -1.33
C TYR A 287 -3.15 15.37 -1.02
N ARG A 288 -2.66 15.67 0.18
CA ARG A 288 -2.69 17.03 0.73
C ARG A 288 -1.51 17.31 1.64
N ASN A 289 -1.24 18.58 1.90
CA ASN A 289 -0.42 18.95 3.04
C ASN A 289 -1.15 18.63 4.36
N THR A 290 -0.41 18.41 5.44
CA THR A 290 -0.99 18.03 6.73
C THR A 290 -1.55 19.24 7.49
N THR A 291 -2.46 18.98 8.42
CA THR A 291 -2.85 19.94 9.47
C THR A 291 -2.17 19.60 10.81
N ALA A 292 -2.27 20.50 11.80
CA ALA A 292 -1.64 20.31 13.11
C ALA A 292 -2.20 19.08 13.87
N GLU A 293 -3.40 18.64 13.53
CA GLU A 293 -4.14 17.53 14.13
C GLU A 293 -3.81 16.18 13.47
N ASP A 294 -3.16 16.18 12.31
CA ASP A 294 -2.87 14.93 11.59
C ASP A 294 -1.91 14.06 12.40
N ARG A 295 -2.42 12.90 12.82
CA ARG A 295 -1.67 11.81 13.42
C ARG A 295 -2.04 10.53 12.68
N LEU A 296 -1.10 9.59 12.58
CA LEU A 296 -1.35 8.32 11.89
C LEU A 296 -1.01 7.13 12.78
N LEU A 297 0.23 7.02 13.23
CA LEU A 297 0.62 6.09 14.28
C LEU A 297 0.63 6.81 15.64
N PRO A 298 0.39 6.09 16.74
CA PRO A 298 0.54 6.63 18.09
C PRO A 298 2.00 6.99 18.41
#